data_AF-A0A3P6PN81-F1
#
_entry.id   AF-A0A3P6PN81-F1
#
_cell.length_a   1.000
_cell.length_b   1.000
_cell.length_c   1.000
_cell.angle_alpha   90.00
_cell.angle_beta   90.00
_cell.angle_gamma   90.00
#
_symmetry.space_group_name_H-M   'P 1'
#
loop_
_entity.id
_entity.type
_entity.pdbx_description
1 polymer ?
#
loop_
_entity_poly.entity_id
_entity_poly.type
_entity_poly.pdbx_seq_one_letter_code
_entity_poly.pdbx_strand_id
1 'polypeptide(L)'
;MLAWDALTYATASLCAFFVFLLFNIPPFARGGQLWLIGLLLTAFGWAVIPEMYVLSVLFSTPTSGLIWLGALNIFSGIIGMLIVESLCLPMIHQQLLALYIRKVLIFLSPAYALTDAIFSVHTNFEYTRLCAAPEVQSFCLLLPQLPCCLQTCDPYCAYYTDNVLAFTTAGIGKHLVAMAVQGLVFGFFVLVADTVVARRLWITLKSC
;
A
#
# COMPACT_ATOMS: atom_id res chain seq x y z
N MET A 1 -19.02 -4.13 -17.34
CA MET A 1 -18.79 -3.03 -16.38
C MET A 1 -17.34 -3.05 -15.90
N LEU A 2 -16.87 -4.12 -15.24
CA LEU A 2 -15.46 -4.33 -14.86
C LEU A 2 -14.41 -4.05 -15.94
N ALA A 3 -14.61 -4.52 -17.18
CA ALA A 3 -13.65 -4.29 -18.27
C ALA A 3 -13.51 -2.80 -18.66
N TRP A 4 -14.61 -2.04 -18.57
CA TRP A 4 -14.60 -0.61 -18.85
C TRP A 4 -13.89 0.16 -17.73
N ASP A 5 -14.14 -0.21 -16.47
CA ASP A 5 -13.47 0.39 -15.33
C ASP A 5 -11.97 0.06 -15.31
N ALA A 6 -11.59 -1.15 -15.72
CA ALA A 6 -10.19 -1.51 -15.90
C ALA A 6 -9.52 -0.65 -16.98
N LEU A 7 -10.21 -0.33 -18.08
CA LEU A 7 -9.69 0.53 -19.15
C LEU A 7 -9.54 1.99 -18.70
N THR A 8 -10.54 2.53 -17.99
CA THR A 8 -10.47 3.90 -17.46
C THR A 8 -9.38 4.02 -16.39
N TYR A 9 -9.26 3.01 -15.52
CA TYR A 9 -8.18 2.92 -14.54
C TYR A 9 -6.80 2.82 -15.22
N ALA A 10 -6.66 1.95 -16.23
CA ALA A 10 -5.42 1.81 -16.99
C ALA A 10 -5.00 3.15 -17.59
N THR A 11 -5.95 3.89 -18.18
CA THR A 11 -5.70 5.22 -18.74
C THR A 11 -5.21 6.20 -17.67
N ALA A 12 -5.87 6.26 -16.51
CA ALA A 12 -5.45 7.11 -15.39
C ALA A 12 -4.07 6.73 -14.85
N SER A 13 -3.79 5.43 -14.70
CA SER A 13 -2.51 4.91 -14.23
C SER A 13 -1.36 5.20 -15.19
N LEU A 14 -1.62 5.16 -16.51
CA LEU A 14 -0.65 5.56 -17.53
C LEU A 14 -0.33 7.05 -17.44
N CYS A 15 -1.34 7.92 -17.27
CA CYS A 15 -1.11 9.35 -17.05
C CYS A 15 -0.25 9.59 -15.81
N ALA A 16 -0.54 8.93 -14.69
CA ALA A 16 0.28 9.02 -13.49
C ALA A 16 1.72 8.53 -13.72
N PHE A 17 1.90 7.41 -14.43
CA PHE A 17 3.21 6.88 -14.79
C PHE A 17 4.01 7.88 -15.65
N PHE A 18 3.37 8.52 -16.63
CA PHE A 18 4.03 9.56 -17.45
C PHE A 18 4.49 10.77 -16.62
N VAL A 19 3.74 11.15 -15.59
CA VAL A 19 4.17 12.20 -14.66
C VAL A 19 5.47 11.79 -13.95
N PHE A 20 5.54 10.59 -13.39
CA PHE A 20 6.77 10.09 -12.77
C PHE A 20 7.96 10.04 -13.74
N LEU A 21 7.69 9.68 -15.00
CA LEU A 21 8.71 9.65 -16.05
C LEU A 21 9.21 11.05 -16.42
N LEU A 22 8.31 12.05 -16.48
CA LEU A 22 8.65 13.42 -16.83
C LEU A 22 9.46 14.13 -15.73
N PHE A 23 9.07 13.93 -14.46
CA PHE A 23 9.73 14.59 -13.32
C PHE A 23 11.00 13.87 -12.84
N ASN A 24 11.24 12.63 -13.28
CA ASN A 24 12.46 11.85 -13.04
C ASN A 24 12.96 11.88 -11.58
N ILE A 25 12.04 11.59 -10.66
CA ILE A 25 12.26 11.77 -9.22
C ILE A 25 13.34 10.76 -8.73
N PRO A 26 14.43 11.21 -8.07
CA PRO A 26 15.62 10.39 -7.76
C PRO A 26 15.36 9.01 -7.11
N PRO A 27 14.51 8.89 -6.06
CA PRO A 27 14.14 7.60 -5.46
C PRO A 27 13.52 6.60 -6.43
N PHE A 28 12.94 7.04 -7.53
CA PHE A 28 12.22 6.18 -8.49
C PHE A 28 12.92 6.06 -9.84
N ALA A 29 13.81 7.00 -10.16
CA ALA A 29 14.58 7.05 -11.40
C ALA A 29 15.88 6.24 -11.33
N ARG A 30 16.53 6.17 -10.17
CA ARG A 30 17.83 5.51 -10.02
C ARG A 30 17.65 3.99 -9.97
N GLY A 31 18.45 3.26 -10.77
CA GLY A 31 18.44 1.79 -10.76
C GLY A 31 17.34 1.12 -11.58
N GLY A 32 16.70 1.85 -12.51
CA GLY A 32 15.68 1.28 -13.39
C GLY A 32 14.41 0.90 -12.64
N GLN A 33 14.04 1.63 -11.58
CA GLN A 33 12.93 1.28 -10.71
C GLN A 33 11.56 1.81 -11.15
N LEU A 34 11.50 2.58 -12.25
CA LEU A 34 10.25 3.13 -12.79
C LEU A 34 9.19 2.04 -13.02
N TRP A 35 9.59 0.86 -13.51
CA TRP A 35 8.67 -0.25 -13.72
C TRP A 35 8.02 -0.75 -12.43
N LEU A 36 8.63 -0.55 -11.25
CA LEU A 36 8.02 -0.90 -9.97
C LEU A 36 6.81 -0.02 -9.66
N ILE A 37 6.83 1.26 -10.03
CA ILE A 37 5.65 2.14 -9.90
C ILE A 37 4.53 1.63 -10.80
N GLY A 38 4.86 1.27 -12.06
CA GLY A 38 3.89 0.67 -12.98
C GLY A 38 3.29 -0.62 -12.42
N LEU A 39 4.12 -1.45 -11.79
CA LEU A 39 3.67 -2.70 -11.17
C LEU A 39 2.80 -2.44 -9.92
N LEU A 40 3.17 -1.48 -9.07
CA LEU A 40 2.37 -1.06 -7.93
C LEU A 40 1.00 -0.50 -8.34
N LEU A 41 0.96 0.34 -9.38
CA LEU A 41 -0.29 0.90 -9.91
C LEU A 41 -1.18 -0.21 -10.50
N THR A 42 -0.61 -1.14 -11.27
CA THR A 42 -1.40 -2.26 -11.81
C THR A 42 -1.91 -3.21 -10.72
N ALA A 43 -1.09 -3.51 -9.70
CA ALA A 43 -1.50 -4.29 -8.54
C ALA A 43 -2.59 -3.59 -7.71
N PHE A 44 -2.50 -2.28 -7.54
CA PHE A 44 -3.53 -1.49 -6.88
C PHE A 44 -4.84 -1.50 -7.66
N GLY A 45 -4.80 -1.29 -8.98
CA GLY A 45 -5.97 -1.39 -9.85
C GLY A 45 -6.67 -2.75 -9.77
N TRP A 46 -5.89 -3.82 -9.76
CA TRP A 46 -6.38 -5.19 -9.60
C TRP A 46 -7.15 -5.40 -8.27
N ALA A 47 -6.72 -4.76 -7.19
CA ALA A 47 -7.33 -4.94 -5.87
C ALA A 47 -8.47 -3.95 -5.59
N VAL A 48 -8.32 -2.68 -5.96
CA VAL A 48 -9.26 -1.60 -5.61
C VAL A 48 -10.57 -1.69 -6.40
N ILE A 49 -10.53 -2.12 -7.66
CA ILE A 49 -11.75 -2.26 -8.48
C ILE A 49 -12.72 -3.23 -7.81
N PRO A 50 -12.36 -4.50 -7.54
CA PRO A 50 -13.29 -5.43 -6.92
C PRO A 50 -13.68 -5.03 -5.48
N GLU A 51 -12.78 -4.40 -4.71
CA GLU A 51 -13.11 -3.87 -3.38
C GLU A 51 -14.25 -2.84 -3.45
N MET A 52 -14.17 -1.87 -4.38
CA MET A 52 -15.21 -0.85 -4.57
C MET A 52 -16.56 -1.49 -4.94
N TYR A 53 -16.56 -2.54 -5.76
CA TYR A 53 -17.76 -3.28 -6.10
C TYR A 53 -18.38 -3.97 -4.88
N VAL A 54 -17.59 -4.65 -4.06
CA VAL A 54 -18.08 -5.31 -2.82
C VAL A 54 -18.68 -4.28 -1.87
N LEU A 55 -17.99 -3.16 -1.64
CA LEU A 55 -18.45 -2.14 -0.71
C LEU A 55 -19.65 -1.33 -1.25
N SER A 56 -19.82 -1.25 -2.57
CA SER A 56 -20.96 -0.55 -3.19
C SER A 56 -22.32 -1.14 -2.78
N VAL A 57 -22.36 -2.43 -2.44
CA VAL A 57 -23.58 -3.13 -2.00
C VAL A 57 -24.14 -2.55 -0.70
N LEU A 58 -23.31 -1.91 0.12
CA LEU A 58 -23.75 -1.28 1.38
C LEU A 58 -24.53 0.02 1.16
N PHE A 59 -24.51 0.60 -0.05
CA PHE A 59 -25.10 1.91 -0.32
C PHE A 59 -26.34 1.82 -1.20
N SER A 60 -27.44 2.41 -0.73
CA SER A 60 -28.71 2.44 -1.46
C SER A 60 -28.72 3.42 -2.63
N THR A 61 -27.84 4.44 -2.62
CA THR A 61 -27.75 5.44 -3.70
C THR A 61 -26.31 5.54 -4.24
N PRO A 62 -26.14 5.65 -5.57
CA PRO A 62 -24.82 5.64 -6.20
C PRO A 62 -23.98 6.86 -5.81
N THR A 63 -24.61 8.04 -5.64
CA THR A 63 -23.91 9.27 -5.24
C THR A 63 -23.34 9.18 -3.83
N SER A 64 -24.08 8.58 -2.88
CA SER A 64 -23.61 8.37 -1.52
C SER A 64 -22.45 7.38 -1.48
N GLY A 65 -22.57 6.27 -2.22
CA GLY A 65 -21.50 5.28 -2.37
C GLY A 65 -20.21 5.90 -2.90
N LEU A 66 -20.28 6.72 -3.97
CA LEU A 66 -19.10 7.38 -4.52
C LEU A 66 -18.37 8.24 -3.47
N ILE A 67 -19.11 9.05 -2.71
CA ILE A 67 -18.54 9.96 -1.72
C ILE A 67 -17.91 9.18 -0.56
N TRP A 68 -18.66 8.23 0.03
CA TRP A 68 -18.21 7.50 1.21
C TRP A 68 -17.10 6.49 0.90
N LEU A 69 -17.16 5.79 -0.22
CA LEU A 69 -16.10 4.88 -0.64
C LEU A 69 -14.81 5.62 -0.98
N GLY A 70 -14.93 6.76 -1.69
CA GLY A 70 -13.80 7.65 -1.95
C GLY A 70 -13.17 8.15 -0.64
N ALA A 71 -14.00 8.57 0.32
CA ALA A 71 -13.53 8.98 1.64
C ALA A 71 -12.80 7.83 2.36
N LEU A 72 -13.38 6.64 2.44
CA LEU A 72 -12.76 5.48 3.08
C LEU A 72 -11.42 5.09 2.46
N ASN A 73 -11.30 5.18 1.13
CA ASN A 73 -10.06 4.91 0.43
C ASN A 73 -8.96 5.92 0.80
N ILE A 74 -9.30 7.22 0.84
CA ILE A 74 -8.37 8.28 1.25
C ILE A 74 -7.98 8.16 2.73
N PHE A 75 -8.96 7.91 3.61
CA PHE A 75 -8.74 7.74 5.05
C PHE A 75 -7.85 6.53 5.34
N SER A 76 -8.15 5.39 4.71
CA SER A 76 -7.35 4.17 4.91
C SER A 76 -5.96 4.29 4.31
N GLY A 77 -5.80 4.96 3.16
CA GLY A 77 -4.50 5.19 2.53
C GLY A 77 -3.62 6.17 3.31
N ILE A 78 -3.83 7.47 3.09
CA ILE A 78 -2.91 8.52 3.55
C ILE A 78 -2.99 8.70 5.07
N ILE A 79 -4.19 8.80 5.62
CA ILE A 79 -4.36 9.07 7.06
C ILE A 79 -3.93 7.84 7.88
N GLY A 80 -4.29 6.64 7.43
CA GLY A 80 -3.79 5.39 8.02
C GLY A 80 -2.26 5.35 8.04
N MET A 81 -1.62 5.70 6.92
CA MET A 81 -0.15 5.74 6.83
C MET A 81 0.44 6.73 7.83
N LEU A 82 -0.06 7.97 7.86
CA LEU A 82 0.42 8.99 8.81
C LEU A 82 0.28 8.55 10.27
N ILE A 83 -0.83 7.90 10.62
CA ILE A 83 -1.04 7.35 11.96
C ILE A 83 0.03 6.31 12.27
N VAL A 84 0.23 5.32 11.39
CA VAL A 84 1.23 4.26 11.62
C VAL A 84 2.65 4.82 11.73
N GLU A 85 3.04 5.72 10.83
CA GLU A 85 4.36 6.35 10.88
C GLU A 85 4.56 7.19 12.14
N SER A 86 3.52 7.93 12.55
CA SER A 86 3.60 8.68 13.80
C SER A 86 3.76 7.76 15.01
N LEU A 87 3.03 6.64 15.09
CA LEU A 87 3.18 5.67 16.18
C LEU A 87 4.54 4.95 16.16
N CYS A 88 5.21 4.87 15.01
CA CYS A 88 6.57 4.36 14.89
C CYS A 88 7.63 5.31 15.49
N LEU A 89 7.29 6.59 15.75
CA LEU A 89 8.24 7.53 16.36
C LEU A 89 8.65 7.05 17.76
N PRO A 90 9.96 7.11 18.10
CA PRO A 90 10.47 6.59 19.38
C PRO A 90 9.88 7.31 20.59
N MET A 91 9.41 8.54 20.45
CA MET A 91 8.84 9.34 21.54
C MET A 91 7.49 8.81 22.04
N ILE A 92 6.72 8.12 21.19
CA ILE A 92 5.35 7.67 21.51
C ILE A 92 5.35 6.32 22.26
N HIS A 93 6.44 5.55 22.20
CA HIS A 93 6.59 4.26 22.90
C HIS A 93 5.48 3.22 22.60
N GLN A 94 4.81 3.31 21.43
CA GLN A 94 3.74 2.40 20.98
C GLN A 94 4.08 1.72 19.63
N GLN A 95 5.35 1.40 19.40
CA GLN A 95 5.83 0.92 18.11
C GLN A 95 5.32 -0.49 17.79
N LEU A 96 5.18 -1.35 18.81
CA LEU A 96 4.63 -2.70 18.62
C LEU A 96 3.20 -2.63 18.07
N LEU A 97 2.39 -1.71 18.63
CA LEU A 97 1.03 -1.45 18.16
C LEU A 97 1.05 -0.95 16.71
N ALA A 98 1.96 -0.04 16.37
CA ALA A 98 2.14 0.45 15.00
C ALA A 98 2.37 -0.69 14.00
N LEU A 99 3.26 -1.64 14.33
CA LEU A 99 3.57 -2.79 13.49
C LEU A 99 2.37 -3.72 13.27
N TYR A 100 1.55 -3.94 14.30
CA TYR A 100 0.31 -4.71 14.17
C TYR A 100 -0.71 -3.99 13.31
N ILE A 101 -0.94 -2.69 13.55
CA ILE A 101 -1.86 -1.87 12.77
C ILE A 101 -1.42 -1.84 11.29
N ARG A 102 -0.13 -1.63 11.02
CA ARG A 102 0.43 -1.69 9.66
C ARG A 102 0.07 -2.99 8.96
N LYS A 103 0.33 -4.13 9.59
CA LYS A 103 0.03 -5.45 9.01
C LYS A 103 -1.48 -5.63 8.73
N VAL A 104 -2.33 -5.22 9.67
CA VAL A 104 -3.79 -5.31 9.52
C VAL A 104 -4.28 -4.40 8.38
N LEU A 105 -3.79 -3.16 8.31
CA LEU A 105 -4.17 -2.22 7.25
C LEU A 105 -3.67 -2.66 5.87
N ILE A 106 -2.44 -3.20 5.75
CA ILE A 106 -1.93 -3.80 4.51
C ILE A 106 -2.83 -4.94 4.06
N PHE A 107 -3.30 -5.77 4.99
CA PHE A 107 -4.15 -6.91 4.67
C PHE A 107 -5.59 -6.49 4.30
N LEU A 108 -6.12 -5.45 4.93
CA LEU A 108 -7.51 -5.03 4.76
C LEU A 108 -7.74 -4.07 3.59
N SER A 109 -6.84 -3.08 3.42
CA SER A 109 -7.02 -1.99 2.45
C SER A 109 -5.90 -1.98 1.40
N PRO A 110 -6.23 -2.11 0.10
CA PRO A 110 -5.24 -1.95 -0.97
C PRO A 110 -4.76 -0.50 -1.08
N ALA A 111 -5.56 0.48 -0.65
CA ALA A 111 -5.15 1.88 -0.62
C ALA A 111 -4.00 2.10 0.36
N TYR A 112 -4.12 1.57 1.58
CA TYR A 112 -3.03 1.58 2.55
C TYR A 112 -1.80 0.83 2.04
N ALA A 113 -2.00 -0.36 1.46
CA ALA A 113 -0.89 -1.16 0.94
C ALA A 113 -0.08 -0.43 -0.15
N LEU A 114 -0.75 0.29 -1.06
CA LEU A 114 -0.08 1.13 -2.06
C LEU A 114 0.68 2.29 -1.41
N THR A 115 0.03 3.03 -0.52
CA THR A 115 0.63 4.20 0.13
C THR A 115 1.86 3.81 0.97
N ASP A 116 1.77 2.74 1.77
CA ASP A 116 2.88 2.21 2.59
C ASP A 116 4.02 1.69 1.68
N ALA A 117 3.70 1.07 0.54
CA ALA A 117 4.71 0.64 -0.44
C ALA A 117 5.50 1.81 -1.05
N ILE A 118 4.82 2.87 -1.48
CA ILE A 118 5.47 4.07 -2.03
C ILE A 118 6.37 4.72 -0.97
N PHE A 119 5.91 4.77 0.28
CA PHE A 119 6.70 5.29 1.38
C PHE A 119 7.92 4.40 1.71
N SER A 120 7.77 3.08 1.65
CA SER A 120 8.87 2.13 1.84
C SER A 120 9.99 2.35 0.80
N VAL A 121 9.65 2.61 -0.47
CA VAL A 121 10.65 2.95 -1.50
C VAL A 121 11.38 4.24 -1.18
N HIS A 122 10.63 5.27 -0.79
CA HIS A 122 11.21 6.56 -0.45
C HIS A 122 12.15 6.46 0.76
N THR A 123 11.72 5.79 1.83
CA THR A 123 12.54 5.58 3.03
C THR A 123 13.76 4.70 2.76
N ASN A 124 13.63 3.64 1.95
CA ASN A 124 14.77 2.81 1.56
C ASN A 124 15.83 3.61 0.80
N PHE A 125 15.42 4.54 -0.08
CA PHE A 125 16.36 5.43 -0.78
C PHE A 125 17.11 6.35 0.19
N GLU A 126 16.39 6.99 1.11
CA GLU A 126 17.00 7.87 2.12
C GLU A 126 17.92 7.09 3.07
N TYR A 127 17.51 5.91 3.53
CA TYR A 127 18.34 5.06 4.39
C TYR A 127 19.58 4.54 3.67
N THR A 128 19.46 4.15 2.40
CA THR A 128 20.65 3.76 1.60
C THR A 128 21.59 4.95 1.46
N ARG A 129 21.07 6.15 1.19
CA ARG A 129 21.89 7.37 1.05
C ARG A 129 22.60 7.75 2.35
N LEU A 130 21.93 7.63 3.49
CA LEU A 130 22.45 8.06 4.79
C LEU A 130 23.31 6.99 5.46
N CYS A 131 22.85 5.73 5.47
CA CYS A 131 23.46 4.67 6.25
C CYS A 131 24.49 3.83 5.47
N ALA A 132 24.50 3.83 4.14
CA ALA A 132 25.51 3.10 3.36
C ALA A 132 26.87 3.83 3.27
N ALA A 133 26.98 5.04 3.82
CA ALA A 133 28.24 5.77 3.87
C ALA A 133 29.18 5.12 4.91
N PRO A 134 30.44 4.80 4.55
CA PRO A 134 31.38 4.09 5.43
C PRO A 134 31.72 4.88 6.71
N GLU A 135 31.61 6.21 6.66
CA GLU A 135 31.79 7.10 7.81
C GLU A 135 30.76 6.80 8.91
N VAL A 136 29.49 6.58 8.55
CA VAL A 136 28.40 6.33 9.51
C VAL A 136 28.58 4.98 10.21
N GLN A 137 29.15 3.99 9.52
CA GLN A 137 29.39 2.67 10.10
C GLN A 137 30.46 2.69 11.21
N SER A 138 31.43 3.60 11.12
CA SER A 138 32.42 3.82 12.19
C SER A 138 31.80 4.46 13.44
N PHE A 139 30.79 5.32 13.27
CA PHE A 139 30.05 5.93 14.38
C PHE A 139 29.21 4.93 15.17
N CYS A 140 28.85 3.78 14.59
CA CYS A 140 28.13 2.72 15.30
C CYS A 140 28.91 2.13 16.48
N LEU A 141 30.25 2.21 16.49
CA LEU A 141 31.07 1.79 17.63
C LEU A 141 31.02 2.78 18.80
N LEU A 142 30.75 4.06 18.52
CA LEU A 142 30.71 5.13 19.52
C LEU A 142 29.28 5.35 20.06
N LEU A 143 28.27 5.29 19.19
CA LEU A 143 26.86 5.42 19.54
C LEU A 143 26.06 4.22 18.98
N PRO A 144 25.94 3.11 19.73
CA PRO A 144 25.27 1.89 19.26
C PRO A 144 23.75 2.01 19.14
N GLN A 145 23.14 3.10 19.64
CA GLN A 145 21.70 3.37 19.57
C GLN A 145 21.26 4.09 18.29
N LEU A 146 22.14 4.35 17.33
CA LEU A 146 21.75 4.95 16.05
C LEU A 146 20.89 3.98 15.21
N PRO A 147 19.87 4.48 14.48
CA PRO A 147 19.01 3.65 13.64
C PRO A 147 19.73 2.98 12.46
N CYS A 148 20.88 3.51 12.02
CA CYS A 148 21.69 2.90 10.97
C CYS A 148 22.47 1.65 11.43
N CYS A 149 22.57 1.39 12.75
CA CYS A 149 23.37 0.30 13.30
C CYS A 149 22.53 -0.99 13.41
N LEU A 150 22.44 -1.73 12.29
CA LEU A 150 21.58 -2.91 12.12
C LEU A 150 21.76 -4.02 13.17
N GLN A 151 22.93 -4.09 13.83
CA GLN A 151 23.26 -5.15 14.80
C GLN A 151 22.70 -4.92 16.21
N THR A 152 22.48 -3.66 16.60
CA THR A 152 22.09 -3.27 17.96
C THR A 152 20.74 -2.55 18.03
N CYS A 153 20.13 -2.26 16.88
CA CYS A 153 18.97 -1.39 16.80
C CYS A 153 17.64 -2.15 16.78
N ASP A 154 17.44 -3.13 17.65
CA ASP A 154 16.13 -3.78 17.80
C ASP A 154 15.23 -3.00 18.77
N PRO A 155 13.95 -2.70 18.43
CA PRO A 155 13.19 -3.14 17.24
C PRO A 155 13.23 -2.16 16.04
N TYR A 156 13.96 -1.05 16.12
CA TYR A 156 13.86 0.08 15.19
C TYR A 156 15.13 0.29 14.36
N CYS A 157 15.48 -0.65 13.47
CA CYS A 157 16.58 -0.40 12.53
C CYS A 157 16.06 0.33 11.27
N ALA A 158 16.89 1.23 10.73
CA ALA A 158 16.81 1.69 9.36
C ALA A 158 17.28 0.58 8.42
N TYR A 159 16.45 -0.46 8.26
CA TYR A 159 16.69 -1.52 7.28
C TYR A 159 16.67 -0.92 5.88
N TYR A 160 17.72 -1.17 5.11
CA TYR A 160 17.78 -0.84 3.70
C TYR A 160 18.20 -2.06 2.89
N THR A 161 17.78 -2.11 1.63
CA THR A 161 18.06 -3.21 0.71
C THR A 161 18.29 -2.67 -0.70
N ASP A 162 19.31 -3.20 -1.38
CA ASP A 162 19.53 -2.92 -2.80
C ASP A 162 18.47 -3.61 -3.68
N ASN A 163 17.95 -4.74 -3.20
CA ASN A 163 16.90 -5.50 -3.86
C ASN A 163 15.52 -5.00 -3.42
N VAL A 164 14.94 -4.08 -4.20
CA VAL A 164 13.64 -3.45 -3.89
C VAL A 164 12.45 -4.42 -3.96
N LEU A 165 12.57 -5.51 -4.72
CA LEU A 165 11.55 -6.58 -4.80
C LEU A 165 11.61 -7.57 -3.63
N ALA A 166 12.58 -7.45 -2.73
CA ALA A 166 12.73 -8.40 -1.65
C ALA A 166 11.47 -8.44 -0.76
N PHE A 167 11.21 -9.60 -0.18
CA PHE A 167 10.18 -9.78 0.86
C PHE A 167 10.67 -9.31 2.24
N THR A 168 11.61 -8.38 2.29
CA THR A 168 12.11 -7.78 3.53
C THR A 168 11.20 -6.62 3.95
N THR A 169 11.41 -6.07 5.15
CA THR A 169 10.66 -4.91 5.66
C THR A 169 10.89 -3.63 4.85
N ALA A 170 12.02 -3.53 4.14
CA ALA A 170 12.39 -2.43 3.26
C ALA A 170 12.08 -2.68 1.78
N GLY A 171 11.43 -3.82 1.47
CA GLY A 171 11.11 -4.22 0.11
C GLY A 171 9.61 -4.23 -0.17
N ILE A 172 9.25 -4.08 -1.44
CA ILE A 172 7.86 -3.91 -1.89
C ILE A 172 7.13 -5.25 -2.02
N GLY A 173 7.85 -6.38 -2.04
CA GLY A 173 7.29 -7.70 -2.38
C GLY A 173 6.09 -8.12 -1.52
N LYS A 174 6.09 -7.78 -0.22
CA LYS A 174 4.96 -8.07 0.68
C LYS A 174 3.68 -7.32 0.29
N HIS A 175 3.81 -6.06 -0.11
CA HIS A 175 2.68 -5.22 -0.52
C HIS A 175 2.07 -5.72 -1.82
N LEU A 176 2.90 -6.15 -2.77
CA LEU A 176 2.45 -6.72 -4.04
C LEU A 176 1.68 -8.02 -3.84
N VAL A 177 2.20 -8.92 -3.02
CA VAL A 177 1.49 -10.16 -2.71
C VAL A 177 0.21 -9.88 -1.94
N ALA A 178 0.21 -8.94 -0.99
CA ALA A 178 -1.00 -8.54 -0.29
C ALA A 178 -2.07 -8.02 -1.25
N MET A 179 -1.73 -7.11 -2.17
CA MET A 179 -2.67 -6.58 -3.17
C MET A 179 -3.15 -7.66 -4.15
N ALA A 180 -2.28 -8.58 -4.57
CA ALA A 180 -2.67 -9.70 -5.42
C ALA A 180 -3.70 -10.61 -4.71
N VAL A 181 -3.45 -10.95 -3.45
CA VAL A 181 -4.37 -11.76 -2.63
C VAL A 181 -5.69 -11.01 -2.39
N GLN A 182 -5.64 -9.72 -2.05
CA GLN A 182 -6.83 -8.88 -1.89
C GLN A 182 -7.71 -8.87 -3.14
N GLY A 183 -7.12 -8.63 -4.32
CA GLY A 183 -7.85 -8.63 -5.57
C GLY A 183 -8.48 -9.99 -5.89
N LEU A 184 -7.81 -11.10 -5.56
CA LEU A 184 -8.40 -12.44 -5.68
C LEU A 184 -9.57 -12.65 -4.70
N VAL A 185 -9.41 -12.25 -3.45
CA VAL A 185 -10.45 -12.40 -2.40
C VAL A 185 -11.67 -11.54 -2.73
N PHE A 186 -11.48 -10.25 -2.99
CA PHE A 186 -12.57 -9.36 -3.37
C PHE A 186 -13.18 -9.76 -4.72
N GLY A 187 -12.36 -10.15 -5.70
CA GLY A 187 -12.83 -10.66 -6.98
C GLY A 187 -13.72 -11.90 -6.83
N PHE A 188 -13.35 -12.83 -5.94
CA PHE A 188 -14.20 -13.96 -5.59
C PHE A 188 -15.54 -13.52 -4.98
N PHE A 189 -15.53 -12.57 -4.03
CA PHE A 189 -16.77 -12.02 -3.47
C PHE A 189 -17.65 -11.36 -4.53
N VAL A 190 -17.07 -10.62 -5.48
CA VAL A 190 -17.81 -10.02 -6.61
C VAL A 190 -18.45 -11.11 -7.47
N LEU A 191 -17.72 -12.17 -7.82
CA LEU A 191 -18.27 -13.28 -8.61
C LEU A 191 -19.41 -14.02 -7.89
N VAL A 192 -19.29 -14.21 -6.57
CA VAL A 192 -20.36 -14.79 -5.73
C VAL A 192 -21.56 -13.86 -5.67
N ALA A 193 -21.34 -12.55 -5.56
CA ALA A 193 -22.43 -11.56 -5.57
C ALA A 193 -23.16 -11.56 -6.92
N ASP A 194 -22.45 -11.70 -8.04
CA ASP A 194 -23.08 -11.72 -9.37
C ASP A 194 -23.84 -13.04 -9.66
N THR A 195 -23.42 -14.16 -9.08
CA THR A 195 -23.99 -15.49 -9.36
C THR A 195 -25.22 -15.81 -8.49
N VAL A 196 -26.41 -15.39 -8.95
CA VAL A 196 -27.75 -15.95 -8.59
C VAL A 196 -28.21 -15.81 -7.11
N VAL A 197 -27.33 -15.85 -6.12
CA VAL A 197 -27.65 -15.81 -4.67
C VAL A 197 -27.93 -14.40 -4.19
N ALA A 198 -27.22 -13.37 -4.66
CA ALA A 198 -27.54 -11.98 -4.33
C ALA A 198 -28.87 -11.55 -4.97
N ARG A 199 -29.15 -11.99 -6.20
CA ARG A 199 -30.43 -11.74 -6.86
C ARG A 199 -31.61 -12.36 -6.08
N ARG A 200 -31.43 -13.55 -5.49
CA ARG A 200 -32.42 -14.19 -4.61
C ARG A 200 -32.54 -13.49 -3.24
N LEU A 201 -31.42 -13.16 -2.60
CA LEU A 201 -31.41 -12.45 -1.30
C LEU A 201 -32.06 -11.07 -1.39
N TRP A 202 -31.80 -10.33 -2.48
CA TRP A 202 -32.39 -9.01 -2.74
C TRP A 202 -33.91 -9.08 -2.97
N ILE A 203 -34.41 -10.17 -3.56
CA ILE A 203 -35.86 -10.43 -3.70
C ILE A 203 -36.48 -10.77 -2.34
N THR A 204 -35.85 -11.62 -1.52
CA THR A 204 -36.37 -11.97 -0.18
C THR A 204 -36.34 -10.80 0.81
N LEU A 205 -35.31 -9.94 0.77
CA LEU A 205 -35.21 -8.76 1.64
C LEU A 205 -36.20 -7.65 1.28
N LYS A 206 -36.63 -7.58 0.01
CA LYS A 206 -37.65 -6.62 -0.46
C LYS A 206 -39.09 -7.14 -0.30
N SER A 207 -39.25 -8.41 0.06
CA SER A 207 -40.55 -9.06 0.27
C SER A 207 -40.92 -9.20 1.76
N CYS A 208 -40.16 -8.57 2.65
CA CYS A 208 -40.38 -8.57 4.09
C CYS A 208 -40.61 -7.15 4.62
#